data_AF-A0A8S4FXJ1-F1
#
_entry.id   AF-A0A8S4FXJ1-F1
#
_cell.length_a   1.000
_cell.length_b   1.000
_cell.length_c   1.000
_cell.angle_alpha   90.00
_cell.angle_beta   90.00
_cell.angle_gamma   90.00
#
_symmetry.space_group_name_H-M   'P 1'
#
loop_
_entity.id
_entity.type
_entity.pdbx_description
1 polymer ?
#
loop_
_entity_poly.entity_id
_entity_poly.type
_entity_poly.pdbx_seq_one_letter_code
_entity_poly.pdbx_strand_id
1 'polypeptide(L)'
;MLCRDCNQTCSDGATCTSCKNEYCFSCGNLTERGYRNLGTQRRAAWKCPKCRITSPKIQSSASQKREASLEDVISRLDNLTKKLDVLPQLISDVGEMKTKIDDVIRSCEFACNKVDEFEVKLSGVSDQLSSLESAKEITIALQSTVNTLQQELNEKDQWSRLNNLEIKGVPLKNNENLFQIVVSW
;
A
#
# COMPACT_ATOMS: atom_id res chain seq x y z
N MET A 1 -4.33 38.73 6.45
CA MET A 1 -5.74 38.57 6.03
C MET A 1 -5.98 37.14 5.55
N LEU A 2 -7.09 36.50 5.93
CA LEU A 2 -7.39 35.11 5.52
C LEU A 2 -8.26 35.13 4.26
N CYS A 3 -7.77 34.54 3.16
CA CYS A 3 -8.51 34.57 1.91
C CYS A 3 -9.63 33.55 1.87
N ARG A 4 -10.85 33.98 1.51
CA ARG A 4 -12.02 33.11 1.43
C ARG A 4 -12.00 32.09 0.28
N ASP A 5 -11.11 32.24 -0.72
CA ASP A 5 -11.09 31.35 -1.89
C ASP A 5 -10.01 30.27 -1.78
N CYS A 6 -8.75 30.65 -1.49
CA CYS A 6 -7.66 29.69 -1.29
C CYS A 6 -7.49 29.22 0.16
N ASN A 7 -8.21 29.83 1.11
CA ASN A 7 -8.14 29.53 2.55
C ASN A 7 -6.74 29.67 3.17
N GLN A 8 -5.87 30.48 2.56
CA GLN A 8 -4.52 30.78 3.03
C GLN A 8 -4.40 32.23 3.54
N THR A 9 -3.44 32.47 4.42
CA THR A 9 -3.12 33.81 4.92
C THR A 9 -2.32 34.57 3.87
N CYS A 10 -2.91 35.66 3.37
CA CYS A 10 -2.26 36.58 2.44
C CYS A 10 -1.76 37.83 3.17
N SER A 11 -0.68 38.41 2.63
CA SER A 11 -0.07 39.64 3.12
C SER A 11 -0.95 40.86 2.87
N ASP A 12 -1.55 40.96 1.67
CA ASP A 12 -2.42 42.07 1.25
C ASP A 12 -3.43 41.59 0.18
N GLY A 13 -4.50 42.37 -0.05
CA GLY A 13 -5.62 41.96 -0.88
C GLY A 13 -6.77 42.96 -0.97
N ALA A 14 -7.94 42.46 -1.40
CA ALA A 14 -9.14 43.26 -1.60
C ALA A 14 -10.34 42.69 -0.83
N THR A 15 -11.20 43.58 -0.32
CA THR A 15 -12.42 43.21 0.41
C THR A 15 -13.63 43.35 -0.50
N CYS A 16 -14.39 42.28 -0.66
CA CYS A 16 -15.58 42.30 -1.51
C CYS A 16 -16.69 43.11 -0.84
N THR A 17 -17.26 44.08 -1.55
CA THR A 17 -18.34 44.94 -1.03
C THR A 17 -19.66 44.22 -0.81
N SER A 18 -19.91 43.11 -1.50
CA SER A 18 -21.16 42.36 -1.39
C SER A 18 -21.12 41.30 -0.28
N CYS A 19 -20.08 40.47 -0.22
CA CYS A 19 -19.98 39.40 0.79
C CYS A 19 -19.07 39.74 1.97
N LYS A 20 -18.42 40.91 1.97
CA LYS A 20 -17.50 41.42 3.01
C LYS A 20 -16.28 40.52 3.30
N ASN A 21 -16.08 39.47 2.51
CA ASN A 21 -14.93 38.58 2.65
C ASN A 21 -13.67 39.17 2.00
N GLU A 22 -12.51 38.76 2.52
CA GLU A 22 -11.18 39.14 2.06
C GLU A 22 -10.64 38.17 1.00
N TYR A 23 -9.94 38.71 0.00
CA TYR A 23 -9.36 37.94 -1.10
C TYR A 23 -7.94 38.41 -1.40
N CYS A 24 -7.00 37.47 -1.60
CA CYS A 24 -5.70 37.82 -2.18
C CYS A 24 -5.90 38.43 -3.57
N PHE A 25 -5.00 39.28 -4.03
CA PHE A 25 -5.11 39.91 -5.35
C PHE A 25 -5.29 38.88 -6.47
N SER A 26 -4.53 37.79 -6.46
CA SER A 26 -4.65 36.68 -7.41
C SER A 26 -6.03 36.03 -7.41
N CYS A 27 -6.55 35.68 -6.22
CA CYS A 27 -7.88 35.06 -6.07
C CYS A 27 -9.03 36.02 -6.44
N GLY A 28 -8.79 37.32 -6.34
CA GLY A 28 -9.72 38.37 -6.77
C GLY A 28 -9.66 38.71 -8.26
N ASN A 29 -8.78 38.07 -9.05
CA ASN A 29 -8.43 38.46 -10.43
C ASN A 29 -7.98 39.94 -10.53
N LEU A 30 -7.16 40.38 -9.58
CA LEU A 30 -6.57 41.71 -9.51
C LEU A 30 -5.03 41.59 -9.50
N THR A 31 -4.36 42.62 -9.99
CA THR A 31 -2.93 42.82 -9.71
C THR A 31 -2.78 43.85 -8.59
N GLU A 32 -1.77 43.71 -7.74
CA GLU A 32 -1.53 44.65 -6.63
C GLU A 32 -1.38 46.09 -7.13
N ARG A 33 -0.56 46.29 -8.18
CA ARG A 33 -0.38 47.59 -8.83
C ARG A 33 -1.69 48.12 -9.44
N GLY A 34 -2.49 47.23 -10.04
CA GLY A 34 -3.79 47.58 -10.61
C GLY A 34 -4.77 48.05 -9.53
N TYR A 35 -4.87 47.33 -8.43
CA TYR A 35 -5.76 47.66 -7.31
C TYR A 35 -5.32 48.96 -6.59
N ARG A 36 -4.02 49.15 -6.39
CA ARG A 36 -3.47 50.39 -5.79
C ARG A 36 -3.62 51.61 -6.72
N ASN A 37 -3.69 51.41 -8.03
CA ASN A 37 -4.00 52.49 -8.96
C ASN A 37 -5.50 52.78 -9.09
N LEU A 38 -6.39 51.92 -8.55
CA LEU A 38 -7.80 52.25 -8.46
C LEU A 38 -8.01 53.37 -7.44
N GLY A 39 -8.77 54.40 -7.81
CA GLY A 39 -9.24 55.42 -6.88
C GLY A 39 -10.13 54.83 -5.78
N THR A 40 -10.25 55.55 -4.66
CA THR A 40 -10.99 55.13 -3.45
C THR A 40 -12.40 54.62 -3.76
N GLN A 41 -13.13 55.30 -4.65
CA GLN A 41 -14.48 54.93 -5.06
C GLN A 41 -14.55 53.56 -5.77
N ARG A 42 -13.58 53.24 -6.63
CA ARG A 42 -13.57 51.96 -7.36
C ARG A 42 -13.14 50.80 -6.47
N ARG A 43 -12.25 51.03 -5.49
CA ARG A 43 -11.93 50.02 -4.47
C ARG A 43 -13.15 49.72 -3.60
N ALA A 44 -13.85 50.78 -3.16
CA ALA A 44 -15.07 50.67 -2.36
C ALA A 44 -16.30 50.12 -3.11
N ALA A 45 -16.21 49.88 -4.43
CA ALA A 45 -17.25 49.25 -5.24
C ALA A 45 -16.83 47.87 -5.79
N TRP A 46 -15.63 47.39 -5.45
CA TRP A 46 -15.12 46.13 -5.98
C TRP A 46 -15.91 44.93 -5.42
N LYS A 47 -16.19 43.95 -6.29
CA LYS A 47 -16.88 42.70 -5.95
C LYS A 47 -16.03 41.52 -6.40
N CYS A 48 -15.98 40.47 -5.57
CA CYS A 48 -15.28 39.23 -5.91
C CYS A 48 -15.95 38.52 -7.11
N PRO A 49 -15.26 37.61 -7.81
CA PRO A 49 -15.79 36.93 -8.99
C PRO A 49 -17.15 36.26 -8.77
N LYS A 50 -17.36 35.62 -7.61
CA LYS A 50 -18.62 34.96 -7.24
C LYS A 50 -19.79 35.96 -7.12
N CYS A 51 -19.57 37.10 -6.45
CA CYS A 51 -20.59 38.15 -6.28
C CYS A 51 -20.80 39.00 -7.56
N ARG A 52 -19.81 39.01 -8.46
CA ARG A 52 -19.91 39.71 -9.75
C ARG A 52 -20.81 38.98 -10.73
N ILE A 53 -20.84 37.65 -10.71
CA ILE A 53 -21.69 36.82 -11.60
C ILE A 53 -23.17 36.90 -11.19
N THR A 54 -23.45 36.99 -9.89
CA THR A 54 -24.81 37.12 -9.34
C THR A 54 -25.37 38.54 -9.39
N SER A 55 -24.57 39.54 -9.74
CA SER A 55 -25.04 40.90 -9.94
C SER A 55 -25.61 41.06 -11.36
N PRO A 56 -26.87 41.53 -11.55
CA PRO A 56 -27.40 41.80 -12.88
C PRO A 56 -26.50 42.80 -13.59
N LYS A 57 -25.91 42.42 -14.73
CA LYS A 57 -25.25 43.38 -15.62
C LYS A 57 -26.36 44.25 -16.22
N ILE A 58 -26.52 45.47 -15.70
CA ILE A 58 -27.25 46.51 -16.41
C ILE A 58 -26.38 46.89 -17.62
N GLN A 59 -26.55 46.15 -18.71
CA GLN A 59 -26.11 46.60 -20.02
C GLN A 59 -27.17 47.57 -20.53
N SER A 60 -26.83 48.84 -20.50
CA SER A 60 -27.56 49.90 -21.19
C SER A 60 -27.38 49.71 -22.69
N SER A 61 -28.31 48.98 -23.31
CA SER A 61 -28.56 49.01 -24.75
C SER A 61 -30.07 49.04 -24.94
N ALA A 62 -30.51 50.00 -25.76
CA ALA A 62 -31.89 50.40 -25.97
C ALA A 62 -32.85 49.23 -26.30
N SER A 63 -34.11 49.44 -25.88
CA SER A 63 -35.33 48.68 -26.16
C SER A 63 -35.31 47.67 -27.32
N GLN A 64 -35.58 46.41 -26.98
CA GLN A 64 -36.62 45.59 -27.63
C GLN A 64 -37.10 44.53 -26.61
N LYS A 65 -38.23 44.80 -25.94
CA LYS A 65 -39.01 43.74 -25.27
C LYS A 65 -39.59 42.86 -26.39
N ARG A 66 -38.92 41.77 -26.75
CA ARG A 66 -39.57 40.68 -27.48
C ARG A 66 -40.44 39.94 -26.45
N GLU A 67 -41.75 40.06 -26.57
CA GLU A 67 -42.65 39.08 -25.98
C GLU A 67 -42.29 37.74 -26.63
N ALA A 68 -41.87 36.76 -25.82
CA ALA A 68 -41.49 35.45 -26.34
C ALA A 68 -42.72 34.86 -27.05
N SER A 69 -42.57 34.58 -28.35
CA SER A 69 -43.62 33.92 -29.12
C SER A 69 -43.86 32.52 -28.54
N LEU A 70 -45.10 32.03 -28.59
CA LEU A 70 -45.42 30.65 -28.23
C LEU A 70 -44.53 29.65 -29.01
N GLU A 71 -44.15 30.01 -30.23
CA GLU A 71 -43.21 29.26 -31.09
C GLU A 71 -41.78 29.19 -30.51
N ASP A 72 -41.32 30.27 -29.86
CA ASP A 72 -40.02 30.30 -29.18
C ASP A 72 -40.02 29.40 -27.93
N VAL A 73 -41.18 29.25 -27.27
CA VAL A 73 -41.33 28.37 -26.11
C VAL A 73 -41.36 26.91 -26.56
N ILE A 74 -42.13 26.59 -27.61
CA ILE A 74 -42.24 25.23 -28.16
C ILE A 74 -40.86 24.75 -28.68
N SER A 75 -40.15 25.59 -29.44
CA SER A 75 -38.80 25.25 -29.93
C SER A 75 -37.77 25.07 -28.81
N ARG A 76 -37.92 25.76 -27.67
CA ARG A 76 -37.11 25.53 -26.47
C ARG A 76 -37.48 24.22 -25.77
N LEU A 77 -38.77 23.88 -25.69
CA LEU A 77 -39.24 22.60 -25.15
C LEU A 77 -38.74 21.44 -26.00
N ASP A 78 -38.82 21.51 -27.33
CA ASP A 78 -38.28 20.48 -28.23
C ASP A 78 -36.76 20.31 -28.08
N ASN A 79 -36.03 21.41 -27.90
CA ASN A 79 -34.59 21.34 -27.62
C ASN A 79 -34.29 20.72 -26.25
N LEU A 80 -35.13 20.95 -25.24
CA LEU A 80 -34.99 20.30 -23.94
C LEU A 80 -35.29 18.80 -24.07
N THR A 81 -36.37 18.41 -24.75
CA THR A 81 -36.71 17.01 -25.03
C THR A 81 -35.55 16.29 -25.72
N LYS A 82 -34.97 16.88 -26.77
CA LYS A 82 -33.79 16.32 -27.47
C LYS A 82 -32.56 16.19 -26.58
N LYS A 83 -32.36 17.11 -25.63
CA LYS A 83 -31.26 16.99 -24.65
C LYS A 83 -31.51 15.91 -23.62
N LEU A 84 -32.76 15.54 -23.37
CA LEU A 84 -33.15 14.48 -22.44
C LEU A 84 -33.11 13.09 -23.08
N ASP A 85 -33.10 12.97 -24.42
CA ASP A 85 -33.00 11.70 -25.15
C ASP A 85 -31.73 10.88 -24.81
N VAL A 86 -30.70 11.50 -24.24
CA VAL A 86 -29.48 10.82 -23.78
C VAL A 86 -29.64 10.11 -22.42
N LEU A 87 -30.66 10.47 -21.64
CA LEU A 87 -30.85 9.94 -20.29
C LEU A 87 -31.07 8.41 -20.24
N PRO A 88 -31.85 7.78 -21.14
CA PRO A 88 -31.99 6.33 -21.16
C PRO A 88 -30.65 5.61 -21.37
N GLN A 89 -29.79 6.14 -22.24
CA GLN A 89 -28.45 5.59 -22.47
C GLN A 89 -27.58 5.73 -21.22
N LEU A 90 -27.59 6.90 -20.57
CA LEU A 90 -26.85 7.11 -19.33
C LEU A 90 -27.32 6.18 -18.20
N ILE A 91 -28.62 5.91 -18.09
CA ILE A 91 -29.17 4.95 -17.13
C ILE A 91 -28.65 3.54 -17.43
N SER A 92 -28.61 3.16 -18.70
CA SER A 92 -28.04 1.88 -19.13
C SER A 92 -26.55 1.77 -18.78
N ASP A 93 -25.75 2.78 -19.14
CA ASP A 93 -24.31 2.82 -18.87
C ASP A 93 -24.01 2.78 -17.36
N VAL A 94 -24.81 3.50 -16.55
CA VAL A 94 -24.71 3.45 -15.08
C VAL A 94 -25.06 2.07 -14.54
N GLY A 95 -26.06 1.39 -15.13
CA GLY A 95 -26.39 0.01 -14.81
C GLY A 95 -25.23 -0.94 -15.10
N GLU A 96 -24.58 -0.82 -16.25
CA GLU A 96 -23.42 -1.63 -16.64
C GLU A 96 -22.17 -1.32 -15.78
N MET A 97 -21.95 -0.05 -15.43
CA MET A 97 -20.90 0.31 -14.49
C MET A 97 -21.14 -0.32 -13.13
N LYS A 98 -22.39 -0.33 -12.65
CA LYS A 98 -22.74 -0.98 -11.38
C LYS A 98 -22.42 -2.47 -11.41
N THR A 99 -22.77 -3.19 -12.47
CA THR A 99 -22.47 -4.63 -12.57
C THR A 99 -20.96 -4.90 -12.61
N LYS A 100 -20.19 -4.11 -13.36
CA LYS A 100 -18.72 -4.22 -13.37
C LYS A 100 -18.09 -3.92 -12.00
N ILE A 101 -18.63 -2.94 -11.28
CA ILE A 101 -18.19 -2.63 -9.90
C ILE A 101 -18.48 -3.82 -8.98
N ASP A 102 -19.67 -4.40 -9.06
CA ASP A 102 -20.03 -5.59 -8.27
C ASP A 102 -19.09 -6.77 -8.56
N ASP A 103 -18.69 -6.98 -9.82
CA ASP A 103 -17.74 -8.02 -10.20
C ASP A 103 -16.31 -7.75 -9.69
N VAL A 104 -15.86 -6.49 -9.71
CA VAL A 104 -14.57 -6.11 -9.11
C VAL A 104 -14.57 -6.31 -7.61
N ILE A 105 -15.67 -5.98 -6.91
CA ILE A 105 -15.82 -6.23 -5.47
C ILE A 105 -15.65 -7.72 -5.18
N ARG A 106 -16.36 -8.59 -5.91
CA ARG A 106 -16.23 -10.05 -5.76
C ARG A 106 -14.81 -10.55 -6.03
N SER A 107 -14.16 -10.03 -7.06
CA SER A 107 -12.77 -10.40 -7.38
C SER A 107 -11.81 -9.95 -6.27
N CYS A 108 -12.06 -8.79 -5.66
CA CYS A 108 -11.27 -8.27 -4.55
C CYS A 108 -11.46 -9.13 -3.30
N GLU A 109 -12.70 -9.46 -2.94
CA GLU A 109 -13.02 -10.37 -1.83
C GLU A 109 -12.36 -11.74 -2.00
N PHE A 110 -12.44 -12.31 -3.20
CA PHE A 110 -11.76 -13.57 -3.52
C PHE A 110 -10.23 -13.47 -3.35
N ALA A 111 -9.63 -12.38 -3.85
CA ALA A 111 -8.20 -12.15 -3.72
C ALA A 111 -7.78 -11.99 -2.26
N CYS A 112 -8.52 -11.23 -1.46
CA CYS A 112 -8.27 -11.08 -0.03
C CYS A 112 -8.32 -12.44 0.68
N ASN A 113 -9.36 -13.24 0.44
CA ASN A 113 -9.47 -14.60 1.02
C ASN A 113 -8.27 -15.49 0.65
N LYS A 114 -7.73 -15.35 -0.57
CA LYS A 114 -6.53 -16.08 -1.00
C LYS A 114 -5.25 -15.58 -0.33
N VAL A 115 -5.14 -14.27 -0.11
CA VAL A 115 -4.04 -13.68 0.64
C VAL A 115 -4.06 -14.19 2.08
N ASP A 116 -5.21 -14.20 2.75
CA ASP A 116 -5.36 -14.73 4.11
C ASP A 116 -4.98 -16.23 4.17
N GLU A 117 -5.41 -17.02 3.19
CA GLU A 117 -5.04 -18.44 3.08
C GLU A 117 -3.51 -18.62 2.94
N PHE A 118 -2.86 -17.76 2.16
CA PHE A 118 -1.40 -17.80 2.00
C PHE A 118 -0.66 -17.32 3.24
N GLU A 119 -1.18 -16.34 3.97
CA GLU A 119 -0.61 -15.91 5.24
C GLU A 119 -0.58 -17.05 6.27
N VAL A 120 -1.69 -17.80 6.39
CA VAL A 120 -1.77 -18.98 7.27
C VAL A 120 -0.82 -20.10 6.83
N LYS A 121 -0.68 -20.34 5.53
CA LYS A 121 0.30 -21.33 5.04
C LYS A 121 1.73 -20.89 5.30
N LEU A 122 2.03 -19.61 5.13
CA LEU A 122 3.37 -19.06 5.34
C LEU A 122 3.77 -19.10 6.81
N SER A 123 2.86 -18.78 7.74
CA SER A 123 3.11 -18.93 9.17
C SER A 123 3.36 -20.39 9.54
N GLY A 124 2.58 -21.34 9.01
CA GLY A 124 2.81 -22.78 9.21
C GLY A 124 4.18 -23.25 8.71
N VAL A 125 4.64 -22.76 7.55
CA VAL A 125 6.00 -23.06 7.04
C VAL A 125 7.08 -22.46 7.93
N SER A 126 6.88 -21.24 8.44
CA SER A 126 7.79 -20.60 9.39
C SER A 126 7.93 -21.40 10.68
N ASP A 127 6.80 -21.88 11.22
CA ASP A 127 6.80 -22.72 12.43
C ASP A 127 7.55 -24.04 12.18
N GLN A 128 7.30 -24.69 11.03
CA GLN A 128 8.04 -25.90 10.65
C GLN A 128 9.54 -25.64 10.53
N LEU A 129 9.94 -24.50 9.95
CA LEU A 129 11.35 -24.13 9.81
C LEU A 129 12.04 -24.00 11.18
N SER A 130 11.41 -23.32 12.13
CA SER A 130 11.94 -23.18 13.50
C SER A 130 12.10 -24.53 14.23
N SER A 131 11.14 -25.45 14.01
CA SER A 131 11.23 -26.81 14.56
C SER A 131 12.39 -27.61 13.95
N LEU A 132 12.65 -27.40 12.66
CA LEU A 132 13.72 -28.07 11.91
C LEU A 132 15.10 -27.53 12.34
N GLU A 133 15.21 -26.23 12.56
CA GLU A 133 16.42 -25.61 13.13
C GLU A 133 16.74 -26.18 14.50
N SER A 134 15.75 -26.30 15.38
CA SER A 134 15.91 -26.92 16.70
C SER A 134 16.35 -28.38 16.59
N ALA A 135 15.74 -29.17 15.70
CA ALA A 135 16.11 -30.56 15.47
C ALA A 135 17.54 -30.71 14.93
N LYS A 136 17.97 -29.77 14.07
CA LYS A 136 19.34 -29.71 13.54
C LYS A 136 20.36 -29.45 14.66
N GLU A 137 20.08 -28.54 15.58
CA GLU A 137 20.96 -28.27 16.73
C GLU A 137 21.12 -29.51 17.61
N ILE A 138 20.01 -30.20 17.93
CA ILE A 138 20.04 -31.45 18.69
C ILE A 138 20.88 -32.52 17.96
N THR A 139 20.72 -32.63 16.64
CA THR A 139 21.50 -33.58 15.82
C THR A 139 23.00 -33.29 15.89
N ILE A 140 23.40 -32.01 15.82
CA ILE A 140 24.80 -31.60 15.96
C ILE A 140 25.33 -31.96 17.35
N ALA A 141 24.57 -31.68 18.41
CA ALA A 141 24.94 -32.00 19.78
C ALA A 141 25.12 -33.52 19.96
N LEU A 142 24.17 -34.32 19.48
CA LEU A 142 24.24 -35.78 19.50
C LEU A 142 25.45 -36.31 18.73
N GLN A 143 25.73 -35.78 17.54
CA GLN A 143 26.90 -36.18 16.76
C GLN A 143 28.21 -35.90 17.50
N SER A 144 28.30 -34.75 18.18
CA SER A 144 29.45 -34.43 19.03
C SER A 144 29.60 -35.43 20.16
N THR A 145 28.51 -35.78 20.86
CA THR A 145 28.54 -36.77 21.94
C THR A 145 28.96 -38.15 21.43
N VAL A 146 28.45 -38.59 20.28
CA VAL A 146 28.84 -39.86 19.66
C VAL A 146 30.34 -39.88 19.36
N ASN A 147 30.88 -38.79 18.80
CA ASN A 147 32.30 -38.70 18.51
C ASN A 147 33.16 -38.77 19.78
N THR A 148 32.76 -38.07 20.85
CA THR A 148 33.45 -38.12 22.15
C THR A 148 33.41 -39.53 22.74
N LEU A 149 32.25 -40.16 22.77
CA LEU A 149 32.10 -41.52 23.31
C LEU A 149 32.92 -42.54 22.52
N GLN A 150 32.99 -42.39 21.19
CA GLN A 150 33.82 -43.23 20.35
C GLN A 150 35.32 -43.07 20.67
N GLN A 151 35.77 -41.84 20.92
CA GLN A 151 37.14 -41.57 21.33
C GLN A 151 37.44 -42.21 22.70
N GLU A 152 36.59 -41.99 23.70
CA GLU A 152 36.76 -42.58 25.03
C GLU A 152 36.76 -44.11 25.00
N LEU A 153 35.93 -44.71 24.14
CA LEU A 153 35.89 -46.16 23.96
C LEU A 153 37.20 -46.67 23.36
N ASN A 154 37.72 -45.99 22.33
CA ASN A 154 39.00 -46.33 21.73
C ASN A 154 40.14 -46.21 22.74
N GLU A 155 40.18 -45.13 23.52
CA GLU A 155 41.18 -44.95 24.57
C GLU A 155 41.10 -46.09 25.59
N LYS A 156 39.90 -46.44 26.08
CA LYS A 156 39.72 -47.56 27.01
C LYS A 156 40.15 -48.92 26.44
N ASP A 157 39.88 -49.19 25.16
CA ASP A 157 40.35 -50.43 24.52
C ASP A 157 41.87 -50.47 24.41
N GLN A 158 42.52 -49.34 24.06
CA GLN A 158 43.98 -49.24 24.07
C GLN A 158 44.55 -49.44 25.48
N TRP A 159 43.98 -48.79 26.49
CA TRP A 159 44.37 -48.95 27.90
C TRP A 159 44.23 -50.39 28.38
N SER A 160 43.15 -51.09 28.01
CA SER A 160 42.95 -52.50 28.37
C SER A 160 43.98 -53.44 27.76
N ARG A 161 44.64 -53.03 26.68
CA ARG A 161 45.63 -53.82 25.92
C ARG A 161 47.07 -53.38 26.17
N LEU A 162 47.29 -52.41 27.05
CA LEU A 162 48.59 -51.74 27.22
C LEU A 162 49.74 -52.70 27.58
N ASN A 163 49.43 -53.80 28.26
CA ASN A 163 50.39 -54.84 28.65
C ASN A 163 50.23 -56.15 27.87
N ASN A 164 49.42 -56.16 26.81
CA ASN A 164 49.20 -57.36 26.00
C ASN A 164 50.22 -57.38 24.86
N LEU A 165 50.88 -58.52 24.67
CA LEU A 165 51.76 -58.78 23.54
C LEU A 165 51.04 -59.72 22.56
N GLU A 166 50.85 -59.28 21.31
CA GLU A 166 50.32 -60.13 20.24
C GLU A 166 51.48 -60.79 19.46
N ILE A 167 51.58 -62.12 19.55
CA ILE A 167 52.57 -62.90 18.79
C ILE A 167 51.86 -63.62 17.65
N LYS A 168 52.24 -63.30 16.40
CA LYS A 168 51.70 -63.96 15.19
C LYS A 168 52.70 -64.96 14.62
N GLY A 169 52.17 -66.01 13.98
CA GLY A 169 53.00 -67.00 13.28
C GLY A 169 53.56 -68.13 14.15
N VAL A 170 53.01 -68.34 15.35
CA VAL A 170 53.37 -69.49 16.21
C VAL A 170 52.73 -70.77 15.64
N PRO A 171 53.51 -71.82 15.31
CA PRO A 171 52.96 -73.08 14.83
C PRO A 171 52.12 -73.78 15.91
N LEU A 172 50.94 -74.30 15.54
CA LEU A 172 50.04 -75.00 16.44
C LEU A 172 50.39 -76.50 16.57
N LYS A 173 50.39 -77.03 17.80
CA LYS A 173 50.48 -78.47 18.08
C LYS A 173 49.43 -78.87 19.13
N ASN A 174 49.11 -80.17 19.17
CA ASN A 174 48.20 -80.68 20.20
C ASN A 174 48.90 -80.70 21.57
N ASN A 175 48.17 -80.27 22.61
CA ASN A 175 48.59 -80.31 24.01
C ASN A 175 49.79 -79.40 24.36
N GLU A 176 49.82 -78.19 23.80
CA GLU A 176 50.88 -77.20 24.01
C GLU A 176 50.81 -76.47 25.36
N ASN A 177 51.99 -76.07 25.86
CA ASN A 177 52.12 -75.21 27.03
C ASN A 177 52.59 -73.81 26.61
N LEU A 178 51.70 -72.82 26.74
CA LEU A 178 51.98 -71.44 26.32
C LEU A 178 53.14 -70.79 27.10
N PHE A 179 53.32 -71.13 28.39
CA PHE A 179 54.42 -70.58 29.18
C PHE A 179 55.79 -71.05 28.69
N GLN A 180 55.89 -72.32 28.26
CA GLN A 180 57.14 -72.83 27.67
C GLN A 180 57.43 -72.16 26.33
N ILE A 181 56.41 -71.95 25.50
CA ILE A 181 56.59 -71.29 24.19
C ILE A 181 57.10 -69.86 24.38
N VAL A 182 56.56 -69.10 25.33
CA VAL A 182 56.97 -67.71 25.60
C VAL A 182 58.40 -67.60 26.15
N VAL A 183 58.83 -68.55 27.01
CA VAL A 183 60.20 -68.55 27.58
C VAL A 183 61.27 -69.00 26.57
N SER A 184 60.86 -69.68 25.50
CA SER A 184 61.76 -70.18 24.46
C SER A 184 62.11 -69.13 23.38
N TRP A 185 61.58 -67.90 23.51
CA TRP A 185 61.85 -66.73 22.66
C TRP A 185 62.81 -65.78 23.37
#